data_AF-A0A9E5WQH7-F1
#
_entry.id   AF-A0A9E5WQH7-F1
#
_cell.length_a   1.000
_cell.length_b   1.000
_cell.length_c   1.000
_cell.angle_alpha   90.00
_cell.angle_beta   90.00
_cell.angle_gamma   90.00
#
_symmetry.space_group_name_H-M   'P 1'
#
loop_
_entity.id
_entity.type
_entity.pdbx_description
1 polymer ?
#
loop_
_entity_poly.entity_id
_entity_poly.type
_entity_poly.pdbx_seq_one_letter_code
_entity_poly.pdbx_strand_id
1 'polypeptide(L)'
;MNYFFTDCTTTGGSIHECYHPRHPVRRSEGAAKLNEALQALTDLGLVVGSERGKWWATKSIHVFEGIETLIEYGGAYYGSGDATHWVGPYLKDKPGYRKRFLGYDFNPARRVPLFQLVYHDSVYCTRRWNQDPGRDPELWNRHDLMNILYGTPTILFLHPKAGNVVGTAAWEKVKDRYLQTYRNVCGWHERMGFDEMLSHRFLSDDRLVQETRFSSGWAVVVNFSNRAWKDPRGFRIEPENFRAFLRPEPTRRSATHGPK
;
A
#
# COMPACT_ATOMS: atom_id res chain seq x y z
N MET A 1 -15.93 9.60 -17.82
CA MET A 1 -15.40 8.54 -16.95
C MET A 1 -14.08 9.05 -16.42
N ASN A 2 -13.89 9.17 -15.11
CA ASN A 2 -12.71 9.82 -14.53
C ASN A 2 -11.64 8.80 -14.07
N TYR A 3 -12.02 7.53 -13.95
CA TYR A 3 -11.17 6.44 -13.53
C TYR A 3 -11.56 5.16 -14.30
N PHE A 4 -10.56 4.40 -14.76
CA PHE A 4 -10.74 3.12 -15.42
C PHE A 4 -9.87 2.06 -14.72
N PHE A 5 -10.49 0.98 -14.27
CA PHE A 5 -9.78 -0.15 -13.68
C PHE A 5 -9.79 -1.33 -14.63
N THR A 6 -8.60 -1.79 -15.02
CA THR A 6 -8.44 -3.02 -15.79
C THR A 6 -8.07 -4.17 -14.88
N ASP A 7 -9.01 -5.08 -14.70
CA ASP A 7 -8.79 -6.24 -13.84
C ASP A 7 -7.69 -7.14 -14.41
N CYS A 8 -6.89 -7.70 -13.50
CA CYS A 8 -5.80 -8.60 -13.77
C CYS A 8 -4.63 -8.12 -14.65
N THR A 9 -4.72 -7.03 -15.42
CA THR A 9 -3.66 -6.61 -16.39
C THR A 9 -2.26 -6.54 -15.80
N THR A 10 -2.12 -6.04 -14.57
CA THR A 10 -0.81 -5.96 -13.89
C THR A 10 -0.55 -7.08 -12.87
N THR A 11 -1.33 -8.16 -12.94
CA THR A 11 -1.03 -9.39 -12.21
C THR A 11 0.13 -10.14 -12.87
N GLY A 12 0.79 -11.02 -12.12
CA GLY A 12 1.83 -11.89 -12.68
C GLY A 12 1.30 -12.91 -13.70
N GLY A 13 -0.01 -13.16 -13.71
CA GLY A 13 -0.65 -14.12 -14.62
C GLY A 13 -0.83 -13.60 -16.04
N SER A 14 -0.85 -12.29 -16.26
CA SER A 14 -1.28 -11.69 -17.54
C SER A 14 -0.24 -11.69 -18.65
N ILE A 15 1.04 -11.89 -18.31
CA ILE A 15 2.08 -12.03 -19.32
C ILE A 15 2.09 -13.48 -19.81
N HIS A 16 1.50 -13.68 -20.97
CA HIS A 16 1.44 -14.99 -21.63
C HIS A 16 2.39 -15.06 -22.82
N GLU A 17 2.84 -16.28 -23.11
CA GLU A 17 3.43 -16.62 -24.40
C GLU A 17 2.32 -17.11 -25.32
N CYS A 18 2.41 -16.78 -26.60
CA CYS A 18 1.53 -17.35 -27.62
C CYS A 18 2.38 -18.00 -28.71
N TYR A 19 2.10 -19.28 -28.99
CA TYR A 19 2.82 -20.07 -30.00
C TYR A 19 2.02 -20.23 -31.30
N HIS A 20 0.83 -19.61 -31.39
CA HIS A 20 -0.02 -19.73 -32.55
C HIS A 20 0.59 -18.96 -33.75
N PRO A 21 0.73 -19.58 -34.94
CA PRO A 21 1.48 -18.97 -36.06
C PRO A 21 1.00 -17.59 -36.53
N ARG A 22 -0.30 -17.27 -36.37
CA ARG A 22 -0.86 -15.96 -36.77
C ARG A 22 -0.64 -14.83 -35.76
N HIS A 23 -0.28 -15.14 -34.51
CA HIS A 23 -0.08 -14.14 -33.46
C HIS A 23 0.91 -14.68 -32.41
N PRO A 24 2.15 -15.03 -32.83
CA PRO A 24 3.17 -15.46 -31.89
C PRO A 24 3.59 -14.29 -31.00
N VAL A 25 3.75 -14.53 -29.70
CA VAL A 25 4.12 -13.50 -28.71
C VAL A 25 5.05 -14.10 -27.66
N ARG A 26 6.19 -13.46 -27.44
CA ARG A 26 7.10 -13.70 -26.30
C ARG A 26 6.62 -12.93 -25.08
N ARG A 27 7.04 -13.34 -23.88
CA ARG A 27 6.69 -12.64 -22.63
C ARG A 27 7.04 -11.15 -22.64
N SER A 28 8.21 -10.79 -23.16
CA SER A 28 8.66 -9.39 -23.24
C SER A 28 7.78 -8.56 -24.17
N GLU A 29 7.34 -9.14 -25.29
CA GLU A 29 6.42 -8.51 -26.23
C GLU A 29 5.03 -8.38 -25.62
N GLY A 30 4.56 -9.42 -24.91
CA GLY A 30 3.30 -9.38 -24.17
C GLY A 30 3.28 -8.28 -23.10
N ALA A 31 4.36 -8.17 -22.30
CA ALA A 31 4.50 -7.09 -21.33
C ALA A 31 4.51 -5.70 -21.99
N ALA A 32 5.22 -5.54 -23.12
CA ALA A 32 5.24 -4.29 -23.87
C ALA A 32 3.85 -3.94 -24.42
N LYS A 33 3.09 -4.91 -24.94
CA LYS A 33 1.74 -4.69 -25.45
C LYS A 33 0.73 -4.35 -24.35
N LEU A 34 0.84 -4.97 -23.18
CA LEU A 34 0.05 -4.57 -22.02
C LEU A 34 0.40 -3.15 -21.56
N ASN A 35 1.70 -2.79 -21.55
CA ASN A 35 2.14 -1.43 -21.24
C ASN A 35 1.58 -0.41 -22.27
N GLU A 36 1.66 -0.70 -23.57
CA GLU A 36 1.08 0.14 -24.63
C GLU A 36 -0.44 0.31 -24.46
N ALA A 37 -1.16 -0.76 -24.09
CA ALA A 37 -2.60 -0.70 -23.85
C ALA A 37 -2.95 0.18 -22.63
N LEU A 38 -2.16 0.09 -21.56
CA LEU A 38 -2.31 0.98 -20.40
C LEU A 38 -2.02 2.44 -20.79
N GLN A 39 -0.95 2.68 -21.55
CA GLN A 39 -0.58 4.01 -22.02
C GLN A 39 -1.69 4.62 -22.90
N ALA A 40 -2.28 3.84 -23.80
CA ALA A 40 -3.38 4.29 -24.63
C ALA A 40 -4.59 4.77 -23.79
N LEU A 41 -4.87 4.11 -22.65
CA LEU A 41 -5.92 4.56 -21.73
C LEU A 41 -5.54 5.86 -21.01
N THR A 42 -4.28 6.01 -20.59
CA THR A 42 -3.81 7.26 -19.98
C THR A 42 -3.80 8.43 -20.96
N ASP A 43 -3.48 8.18 -22.23
CA ASP A 43 -3.48 9.19 -23.31
C ASP A 43 -4.89 9.71 -23.63
N LEU A 44 -5.93 8.96 -23.27
CA LEU A 44 -7.32 9.42 -23.31
C LEU A 44 -7.69 10.35 -22.12
N GLY A 45 -6.73 10.67 -21.25
CA GLY A 45 -6.94 11.51 -20.06
C GLY A 45 -7.60 10.78 -18.89
N LEU A 46 -7.59 9.45 -18.88
CA LEU A 46 -8.16 8.64 -17.80
C LEU A 46 -7.12 8.42 -16.69
N VAL A 47 -7.57 8.46 -15.43
CA VAL A 47 -6.83 7.81 -14.34
C VAL A 47 -7.01 6.31 -14.50
N VAL A 48 -5.92 5.54 -14.50
CA VAL A 48 -5.92 4.11 -14.82
C VAL A 48 -5.38 3.33 -13.64
N GLY A 49 -6.08 2.26 -13.25
CA GLY A 49 -5.64 1.32 -12.23
C GLY A 49 -5.74 -0.14 -12.67
N SER A 50 -5.02 -1.02 -12.01
CA SER A 50 -5.08 -2.46 -12.26
C SER A 50 -4.77 -3.30 -11.02
N GLU A 51 -5.23 -4.56 -11.01
CA GLU A 51 -4.94 -5.49 -9.92
C GLU A 51 -3.44 -5.80 -9.89
N ARG A 52 -2.91 -5.85 -8.67
CA ARG A 52 -1.50 -5.99 -8.33
C ARG A 52 -0.69 -4.80 -8.79
N GLY A 53 0.31 -5.05 -9.61
CA GLY A 53 1.37 -4.11 -9.88
C GLY A 53 2.67 -4.85 -10.14
N LYS A 54 3.33 -4.40 -11.21
CA LYS A 54 4.62 -4.89 -11.66
C LYS A 54 5.40 -3.71 -12.22
N TRP A 55 6.72 -3.76 -12.03
CA TRP A 55 7.64 -2.70 -12.43
C TRP A 55 7.52 -2.29 -13.91
N TRP A 56 7.12 -3.21 -14.80
CA TRP A 56 6.97 -2.91 -16.23
C TRP A 56 5.81 -1.97 -16.55
N ALA A 57 4.86 -1.78 -15.63
CA ALA A 57 3.68 -0.95 -15.84
C ALA A 57 3.77 0.43 -15.16
N THR A 58 4.78 0.69 -14.31
CA THR A 58 4.84 1.88 -13.44
C THR A 58 4.85 3.20 -14.21
N LYS A 59 5.30 3.20 -15.47
CA LYS A 59 5.32 4.40 -16.33
C LYS A 59 3.95 4.74 -16.94
N SER A 60 3.05 3.77 -17.07
CA SER A 60 1.88 3.87 -17.96
C SER A 60 0.55 3.70 -17.22
N ILE A 61 0.57 3.79 -15.89
CA ILE A 61 -0.60 3.59 -15.04
C ILE A 61 -0.48 4.44 -13.78
N HIS A 62 -1.61 4.71 -13.14
CA HIS A 62 -1.68 5.59 -11.97
C HIS A 62 -1.85 4.82 -10.67
N VAL A 63 -2.55 3.67 -10.68
CA VAL A 63 -2.91 2.92 -9.45
C VAL A 63 -2.63 1.42 -9.58
N PHE A 64 -2.02 0.86 -8.54
CA PHE A 64 -1.77 -0.55 -8.31
C PHE A 64 -2.54 -1.03 -7.08
N GLU A 65 -3.58 -1.81 -7.32
CA GLU A 65 -4.44 -2.34 -6.26
C GLU A 65 -3.91 -3.68 -5.75
N GLY A 66 -3.46 -3.73 -4.49
CA GLY A 66 -3.08 -4.99 -3.84
C GLY A 66 -1.64 -5.46 -4.04
N ILE A 67 -0.76 -4.61 -4.57
CA ILE A 67 0.70 -4.87 -4.53
C ILE A 67 1.23 -4.91 -3.10
N GLU A 68 0.59 -4.20 -2.16
CA GLU A 68 0.99 -4.20 -0.74
C GLU A 68 0.49 -5.42 0.05
N THR A 69 -0.33 -6.28 -0.56
CA THR A 69 -0.89 -7.46 0.11
C THR A 69 -0.13 -8.72 -0.30
N LEU A 70 0.46 -9.41 0.67
CA LEU A 70 1.09 -10.71 0.45
C LEU A 70 0.02 -11.81 0.36
N ILE A 71 -0.62 -11.92 -0.81
CA ILE A 71 -1.77 -12.84 -1.00
C ILE A 71 -1.43 -14.30 -0.70
N GLU A 72 -0.20 -14.73 -0.94
CA GLU A 72 0.24 -16.10 -0.62
C GLU A 72 0.05 -16.41 0.87
N TYR A 73 0.20 -15.40 1.73
CA TYR A 73 0.05 -15.52 3.18
C TYR A 73 -1.34 -15.10 3.68
N GLY A 74 -2.12 -14.34 2.92
CA GLY A 74 -3.46 -13.85 3.32
C GLY A 74 -4.64 -14.57 2.69
N GLY A 75 -4.54 -14.94 1.41
CA GLY A 75 -5.65 -15.45 0.60
C GLY A 75 -6.33 -16.69 1.18
N ALA A 76 -5.57 -17.55 1.87
CA ALA A 76 -6.11 -18.74 2.52
C ALA A 76 -7.07 -18.44 3.68
N TYR A 77 -7.06 -17.21 4.22
CA TYR A 77 -7.85 -16.80 5.38
C TYR A 77 -9.05 -15.93 4.98
N TYR A 78 -9.38 -15.91 3.69
CA TYR A 78 -10.52 -15.21 3.12
C TYR A 78 -11.71 -16.17 2.98
N GLY A 79 -12.92 -15.71 3.31
CA GLY A 79 -14.13 -16.51 3.17
C GLY A 79 -14.57 -16.66 1.71
N SER A 80 -15.41 -17.65 1.44
CA SER A 80 -15.91 -17.98 0.10
C SER A 80 -17.42 -17.75 -0.09
N GLY A 81 -18.08 -16.99 0.80
CA GLY A 81 -19.50 -16.60 0.66
C GLY A 81 -19.63 -15.11 0.33
N ASP A 82 -20.80 -14.64 -0.12
CA ASP A 82 -20.99 -13.23 -0.53
C ASP A 82 -20.43 -12.26 0.53
N ALA A 83 -20.97 -12.22 1.74
CA ALA A 83 -20.46 -11.29 2.76
C ALA A 83 -19.00 -11.57 3.18
N THR A 84 -18.62 -12.84 3.36
CA THR A 84 -17.30 -13.24 3.90
C THR A 84 -16.15 -13.15 2.91
N HIS A 85 -16.46 -13.14 1.61
CA HIS A 85 -15.52 -12.91 0.52
C HIS A 85 -15.20 -11.43 0.37
N TRP A 86 -16.24 -10.59 0.41
CA TRP A 86 -16.13 -9.14 0.20
C TRP A 86 -15.44 -8.44 1.38
N VAL A 87 -16.02 -8.51 2.59
CA VAL A 87 -15.53 -7.77 3.77
C VAL A 87 -15.71 -8.49 5.11
N GLY A 88 -16.35 -9.66 5.14
CA GLY A 88 -16.60 -10.39 6.39
C GLY A 88 -15.30 -10.89 7.03
N PRO A 89 -15.30 -11.29 8.31
CA PRO A 89 -14.09 -11.45 9.11
C PRO A 89 -13.08 -12.45 8.52
N TYR A 90 -11.81 -12.33 8.91
CA TYR A 90 -10.80 -13.34 8.60
C TYR A 90 -11.12 -14.69 9.25
N LEU A 91 -10.74 -15.78 8.60
CA LEU A 91 -10.83 -17.14 9.14
C LEU A 91 -9.73 -17.38 10.19
N LYS A 92 -9.84 -16.74 11.37
CA LYS A 92 -8.80 -16.73 12.42
C LYS A 92 -8.47 -18.11 12.99
N ASP A 93 -9.42 -19.04 12.97
CA ASP A 93 -9.27 -20.40 13.49
C ASP A 93 -8.56 -21.35 12.52
N LYS A 94 -8.41 -20.95 11.24
CA LYS A 94 -7.76 -21.80 10.25
C LYS A 94 -6.27 -21.98 10.59
N PRO A 95 -5.73 -23.22 10.50
CA PRO A 95 -4.34 -23.49 10.81
C PRO A 95 -3.37 -22.54 10.10
N GLY A 96 -2.41 -22.02 10.88
CA GLY A 96 -1.39 -21.12 10.39
C GLY A 96 -1.76 -19.64 10.33
N TYR A 97 -2.99 -19.22 10.66
CA TYR A 97 -3.40 -17.80 10.64
C TYR A 97 -2.38 -16.88 11.32
N ARG A 98 -2.01 -17.18 12.57
CA ARG A 98 -1.02 -16.41 13.34
C ARG A 98 0.37 -16.44 12.71
N LYS A 99 0.85 -17.61 12.26
CA LYS A 99 2.22 -17.77 11.76
C LYS A 99 2.41 -17.22 10.34
N ARG A 100 1.44 -17.45 9.45
CA ARG A 100 1.53 -17.10 8.03
C ARG A 100 0.97 -15.71 7.80
N PHE A 101 -0.29 -15.48 8.12
CA PHE A 101 -0.93 -14.21 7.83
C PHE A 101 -0.43 -13.09 8.74
N LEU A 102 -0.65 -13.20 10.05
CA LEU A 102 -0.18 -12.17 10.98
C LEU A 102 1.35 -12.08 11.00
N GLY A 103 2.02 -13.23 10.85
CA GLY A 103 3.47 -13.33 10.92
C GLY A 103 4.23 -12.80 9.70
N TYR A 104 3.60 -12.69 8.52
CA TYR A 104 4.24 -12.13 7.31
C TYR A 104 3.53 -10.89 6.80
N ASP A 105 2.22 -10.94 6.58
CA ASP A 105 1.50 -9.83 5.96
C ASP A 105 1.27 -8.67 6.94
N PHE A 106 0.95 -8.97 8.21
CA PHE A 106 0.69 -7.97 9.26
C PHE A 106 1.80 -7.89 10.32
N ASN A 107 3.04 -8.25 9.99
CA ASN A 107 4.17 -8.14 10.90
C ASN A 107 5.11 -7.00 10.48
N PRO A 108 5.05 -5.83 11.13
CA PRO A 108 5.92 -4.70 10.80
C PRO A 108 7.41 -5.05 10.86
N ALA A 109 7.82 -5.93 11.77
CA ALA A 109 9.23 -6.34 11.92
C ALA A 109 9.77 -7.17 10.74
N ARG A 110 8.88 -7.69 9.87
CA ARG A 110 9.24 -8.49 8.69
C ARG A 110 8.82 -7.84 7.37
N ARG A 111 8.29 -6.62 7.42
CA ARG A 111 7.78 -5.90 6.27
C ARG A 111 8.68 -4.71 5.96
N VAL A 112 9.09 -4.58 4.71
CA VAL A 112 9.94 -3.49 4.21
C VAL A 112 9.29 -2.94 2.93
N PRO A 113 9.20 -1.62 2.73
CA PRO A 113 8.54 -1.02 1.57
C PRO A 113 9.45 -1.00 0.33
N LEU A 114 9.97 -2.17 -0.07
CA LEU A 114 10.95 -2.28 -1.17
C LEU A 114 10.43 -1.70 -2.49
N PHE A 115 9.14 -1.87 -2.78
CA PHE A 115 8.54 -1.31 -3.99
C PHE A 115 8.47 0.22 -3.91
N GLN A 116 8.06 0.77 -2.76
CA GLN A 116 7.95 2.21 -2.59
C GLN A 116 9.32 2.91 -2.56
N LEU A 117 10.36 2.24 -2.05
CA LEU A 117 11.73 2.74 -2.14
C LEU A 117 12.20 2.97 -3.59
N VAL A 118 11.52 2.43 -4.59
CA VAL A 118 11.85 2.60 -6.01
C VAL A 118 10.79 3.39 -6.78
N TYR A 119 9.51 3.27 -6.42
CA TYR A 119 8.39 3.73 -7.25
C TYR A 119 7.31 4.55 -6.50
N HIS A 120 7.60 5.04 -5.28
CA HIS A 120 6.62 5.79 -4.50
C HIS A 120 6.08 7.04 -5.23
N ASP A 121 6.97 7.75 -5.94
CA ASP A 121 6.68 8.92 -6.77
C ASP A 121 6.20 8.57 -8.19
N SER A 122 6.07 7.28 -8.52
CA SER A 122 5.70 6.82 -9.85
C SER A 122 4.27 6.30 -9.94
N VAL A 123 3.78 5.57 -8.92
CA VAL A 123 2.47 4.91 -8.97
C VAL A 123 1.85 4.77 -7.59
N TYR A 124 0.55 5.05 -7.49
CA TYR A 124 -0.20 4.89 -6.25
C TYR A 124 -0.39 3.41 -5.97
N CYS A 125 -0.03 2.95 -4.78
CA CYS A 125 -0.15 1.55 -4.41
C CYS A 125 -1.11 1.41 -3.24
N THR A 126 -2.05 0.47 -3.34
CA THR A 126 -2.91 0.12 -2.21
C THR A 126 -2.70 -1.32 -1.77
N ARG A 127 -3.23 -1.64 -0.59
CA ARG A 127 -3.60 -3.02 -0.25
C ARG A 127 -4.72 -3.53 -1.15
N ARG A 128 -4.95 -4.84 -1.08
CA ARG A 128 -5.99 -5.52 -1.84
C ARG A 128 -7.36 -5.18 -1.26
N TRP A 129 -8.39 -5.10 -2.08
CA TRP A 129 -9.75 -4.75 -1.67
C TRP A 129 -10.32 -5.66 -0.56
N ASN A 130 -9.92 -6.94 -0.49
CA ASN A 130 -10.29 -7.89 0.57
C ASN A 130 -9.52 -7.70 1.89
N GLN A 131 -8.69 -6.66 1.96
CA GLN A 131 -7.99 -6.19 3.13
C GLN A 131 -8.48 -4.80 3.57
N ASP A 132 -9.76 -4.53 3.32
CA ASP A 132 -10.46 -3.44 4.00
C ASP A 132 -10.22 -3.51 5.53
N PRO A 133 -9.87 -2.40 6.17
CA PRO A 133 -9.51 -2.41 7.60
C PRO A 133 -10.70 -2.76 8.51
N GLY A 134 -11.94 -2.57 8.06
CA GLY A 134 -13.16 -2.93 8.79
C GLY A 134 -13.39 -4.43 8.96
N ARG A 135 -12.59 -5.25 8.27
CA ARG A 135 -12.63 -6.71 8.37
C ARG A 135 -12.16 -7.26 9.72
N ASP A 136 -11.25 -6.54 10.37
CA ASP A 136 -10.70 -6.95 11.67
C ASP A 136 -10.34 -5.72 12.52
N PRO A 137 -11.21 -5.35 13.49
CA PRO A 137 -10.97 -4.22 14.38
C PRO A 137 -9.62 -4.30 15.12
N GLU A 138 -9.11 -5.50 15.41
CA GLU A 138 -7.82 -5.69 16.09
C GLU A 138 -6.63 -5.31 15.20
N LEU A 139 -6.80 -5.36 13.87
CA LEU A 139 -5.76 -5.02 12.90
C LEU A 139 -5.92 -3.61 12.31
N TRP A 140 -7.03 -2.93 12.58
CA TRP A 140 -7.35 -1.64 11.96
C TRP A 140 -6.26 -0.59 12.18
N ASN A 141 -5.81 -0.41 13.43
CA ASN A 141 -4.72 0.54 13.70
C ASN A 141 -3.42 0.13 12.99
N ARG A 142 -3.13 -1.17 12.91
CA ARG A 142 -1.95 -1.67 12.20
C ARG A 142 -2.02 -1.41 10.69
N HIS A 143 -3.20 -1.52 10.08
CA HIS A 143 -3.42 -1.12 8.70
C HIS A 143 -3.04 0.35 8.48
N ASP A 144 -3.65 1.24 9.25
CA ASP A 144 -3.43 2.68 9.15
C ASP A 144 -1.94 3.02 9.31
N LEU A 145 -1.30 2.48 10.35
CA LEU A 145 0.11 2.75 10.66
C LEU A 145 1.08 2.21 9.59
N MET A 146 0.77 1.07 8.96
CA MET A 146 1.58 0.55 7.86
C MET A 146 1.45 1.45 6.61
N ASN A 147 0.24 1.91 6.29
CA ASN A 147 0.02 2.84 5.18
C ASN A 147 0.74 4.18 5.45
N ILE A 148 0.62 4.72 6.67
CA ILE A 148 1.33 5.94 7.10
C ILE A 148 2.83 5.78 6.95
N LEU A 149 3.41 4.67 7.45
CA LEU A 149 4.85 4.43 7.33
C LEU A 149 5.30 4.37 5.87
N TYR A 150 4.51 3.75 5.01
CA TYR A 150 4.88 3.54 3.60
C TYR A 150 4.47 4.69 2.70
N GLY A 151 3.80 5.70 3.25
CA GLY A 151 3.36 6.84 2.48
C GLY A 151 2.22 6.52 1.52
N THR A 152 1.49 5.43 1.74
CA THR A 152 0.53 4.90 0.77
C THR A 152 -0.92 5.15 1.18
N PRO A 153 -1.85 5.25 0.21
CA PRO A 153 -3.25 5.49 0.50
C PRO A 153 -3.90 4.25 1.12
N THR A 154 -5.01 4.47 1.83
CA THR A 154 -5.86 3.38 2.30
C THR A 154 -6.79 2.91 1.19
N ILE A 155 -7.19 1.63 1.24
CA ILE A 155 -8.31 1.11 0.46
C ILE A 155 -9.48 0.86 1.40
N LEU A 156 -10.62 1.48 1.11
CA LEU A 156 -11.89 1.22 1.77
C LEU A 156 -12.81 0.54 0.75
N PHE A 157 -13.21 -0.69 1.02
CA PHE A 157 -14.01 -1.46 0.09
C PHE A 157 -15.47 -1.51 0.54
N LEU A 158 -16.35 -0.91 -0.25
CA LEU A 158 -17.79 -0.82 0.03
C LEU A 158 -18.56 -1.59 -1.04
N HIS A 159 -19.38 -2.55 -0.64
CA HIS A 159 -20.13 -3.37 -1.58
C HIS A 159 -21.56 -3.64 -1.08
N PRO A 160 -22.61 -3.51 -1.91
CA PRO A 160 -24.00 -3.72 -1.47
C PRO A 160 -24.24 -5.11 -0.86
N LYS A 161 -23.65 -6.17 -1.44
CA LYS A 161 -23.75 -7.54 -0.89
C LYS A 161 -23.02 -7.72 0.45
N ALA A 162 -22.09 -6.84 0.77
CA ALA A 162 -21.44 -6.81 2.08
C ALA A 162 -22.25 -6.03 3.12
N GLY A 163 -23.27 -5.28 2.69
CA GLY A 163 -24.09 -4.47 3.58
C GLY A 163 -23.35 -3.32 4.27
N ASN A 164 -22.12 -2.99 3.82
CA ASN A 164 -21.25 -2.00 4.46
C ASN A 164 -21.22 -0.65 3.73
N VAL A 165 -22.13 -0.42 2.79
CA VAL A 165 -22.21 0.85 2.03
C VAL A 165 -22.69 2.00 2.92
N VAL A 166 -22.30 3.23 2.57
CA VAL A 166 -22.65 4.45 3.32
C VAL A 166 -24.16 4.56 3.54
N GLY A 167 -24.55 4.90 4.77
CA GLY A 167 -25.96 5.05 5.18
C GLY A 167 -26.63 3.76 5.66
N THR A 168 -25.96 2.61 5.58
CA THR A 168 -26.46 1.37 6.18
C THR A 168 -26.22 1.33 7.69
N ALA A 169 -27.01 0.50 8.40
CA ALA A 169 -26.81 0.27 9.83
C ALA A 169 -25.43 -0.34 10.15
N ALA A 170 -24.82 -1.10 9.23
CA ALA A 170 -23.47 -1.62 9.43
C ALA A 170 -22.41 -0.49 9.30
N TRP A 171 -22.56 0.40 8.31
CA TRP A 171 -21.69 1.56 8.14
C TRP A 171 -21.73 2.49 9.36
N GLU A 172 -22.93 2.86 9.83
CA GLU A 172 -23.06 3.83 10.95
C GLU A 172 -22.40 3.33 12.24
N LYS A 173 -22.28 2.01 12.46
CA LYS A 173 -21.56 1.44 13.63
C LYS A 173 -20.06 1.70 13.62
N VAL A 174 -19.45 1.88 12.45
CA VAL A 174 -17.99 1.95 12.28
C VAL A 174 -17.53 3.22 11.54
N LYS A 175 -18.46 4.08 11.15
CA LYS A 175 -18.23 5.32 10.40
C LYS A 175 -17.13 6.19 10.99
N ASP A 176 -17.16 6.42 12.30
CA ASP A 176 -16.14 7.24 12.96
C ASP A 176 -14.73 6.66 12.78
N ARG A 177 -14.61 5.34 12.75
CA ARG A 177 -13.33 4.68 12.54
C ARG A 177 -12.85 4.78 11.10
N TYR A 178 -13.73 4.68 10.12
CA TYR A 178 -13.38 4.99 8.72
C TYR A 178 -12.98 6.46 8.54
N LEU A 179 -13.71 7.40 9.16
CA LEU A 179 -13.37 8.83 9.09
C LEU A 179 -12.01 9.12 9.74
N GLN A 180 -11.67 8.44 10.83
CA GLN A 180 -10.35 8.54 11.44
C GLN A 180 -9.24 8.00 10.51
N THR A 181 -9.46 6.88 9.84
CA THR A 181 -8.55 6.35 8.80
C THR A 181 -8.38 7.34 7.65
N TYR A 182 -9.48 7.90 7.12
CA TYR A 182 -9.44 8.92 6.07
C TYR A 182 -8.59 10.12 6.49
N ARG A 183 -8.87 10.70 7.66
CA ARG A 183 -8.14 11.89 8.15
C ARG A 183 -6.66 11.62 8.35
N ASN A 184 -6.30 10.49 8.96
CA ASN A 184 -4.91 10.18 9.30
C ASN A 184 -4.11 9.74 8.08
N VAL A 185 -4.62 8.75 7.34
CA VAL A 185 -3.88 8.13 6.22
C VAL A 185 -3.93 9.04 5.01
N CYS A 186 -5.11 9.46 4.56
CA CYS A 186 -5.22 10.32 3.37
C CYS A 186 -4.66 11.72 3.64
N GLY A 187 -4.91 12.31 4.81
CA GLY A 187 -4.34 13.61 5.17
C GLY A 187 -2.81 13.63 5.34
N TRP A 188 -2.21 12.47 5.63
CA TRP A 188 -0.75 12.30 5.54
C TRP A 188 -0.31 12.16 4.09
N HIS A 189 -0.96 11.28 3.33
CA HIS A 189 -0.66 11.01 1.93
C HIS A 189 -0.74 12.28 1.05
N GLU A 190 -1.70 13.17 1.31
CA GLU A 190 -1.82 14.46 0.60
C GLU A 190 -0.56 15.34 0.69
N ARG A 191 0.28 15.14 1.71
CA ARG A 191 1.50 15.95 1.91
C ARG A 191 2.70 15.43 1.12
N MET A 192 2.72 14.14 0.80
CA MET A 192 3.93 13.44 0.38
C MET A 192 3.72 12.37 -0.70
N GLY A 193 2.48 12.15 -1.15
CA GLY A 193 2.11 11.04 -2.03
C GLY A 193 2.74 11.07 -3.43
N PHE A 194 3.41 12.17 -3.80
CA PHE A 194 4.16 12.32 -5.05
C PHE A 194 5.68 12.42 -4.81
N ASP A 195 6.13 12.24 -3.58
CA ASP A 195 7.53 12.37 -3.22
C ASP A 195 8.29 11.07 -3.44
N GLU A 196 9.57 11.16 -3.77
CA GLU A 196 10.46 10.00 -3.75
C GLU A 196 10.62 9.53 -2.29
N MET A 197 10.49 8.23 -2.04
CA MET A 197 10.83 7.63 -0.75
C MET A 197 12.34 7.45 -0.63
N LEU A 198 13.03 8.46 -0.09
CA LEU A 198 14.49 8.50 0.02
C LEU A 198 15.09 7.40 0.92
N SER A 199 14.39 7.00 1.98
CA SER A 199 14.88 5.96 2.89
C SER A 199 13.81 5.38 3.79
N HIS A 200 13.98 4.13 4.17
CA HIS A 200 13.28 3.44 5.25
C HIS A 200 14.30 2.83 6.22
N ARG A 201 14.07 2.89 7.53
CA ARG A 201 14.94 2.24 8.52
C ARG A 201 14.22 1.82 9.78
N PHE A 202 14.76 0.79 10.43
CA PHE A 202 14.39 0.40 11.79
C PHE A 202 15.15 1.25 12.81
N LEU A 203 14.45 1.74 13.83
CA LEU A 203 15.01 2.56 14.92
C LEU A 203 15.12 1.79 16.24
N SER A 204 14.45 0.64 16.36
CA SER A 204 14.52 -0.25 17.51
C SER A 204 15.00 -1.65 17.10
N ASP A 205 15.65 -2.36 18.03
CA ASP A 205 16.21 -3.70 17.78
C ASP A 205 15.14 -4.74 17.43
N ASP A 206 13.96 -4.61 18.02
CA ASP A 206 12.78 -5.44 17.73
C ASP A 206 12.10 -5.08 16.40
N ARG A 207 12.59 -4.04 15.70
CA ARG A 207 12.09 -3.53 14.41
C ARG A 207 10.67 -2.99 14.47
N LEU A 208 10.11 -2.73 15.65
CA LEU A 208 8.76 -2.20 15.82
C LEU A 208 8.68 -0.68 15.78
N VAL A 209 9.81 0.02 15.82
CA VAL A 209 9.87 1.47 15.56
C VAL A 209 10.61 1.70 14.25
N GLN A 210 9.99 2.41 13.33
CA GLN A 210 10.47 2.57 11.96
C GLN A 210 10.35 4.02 11.51
N GLU A 211 11.28 4.48 10.68
CA GLU A 211 11.19 5.78 10.01
C GLU A 211 11.24 5.65 8.50
N THR A 212 10.41 6.47 7.84
CA THR A 212 10.51 6.75 6.41
C THR A 212 10.75 8.24 6.16
N ARG A 213 11.54 8.56 5.13
CA ARG A 213 11.87 9.93 4.69
C ARG A 213 11.52 10.12 3.23
N PHE A 214 11.04 11.31 2.89
CA PHE A 214 10.57 11.67 1.56
C PHE A 214 11.31 12.89 1.01
N SER A 215 11.32 13.06 -0.33
CA SER A 215 12.07 14.12 -1.02
C SER A 215 11.63 15.54 -0.71
N SER A 216 10.37 15.76 -0.33
CA SER A 216 9.87 17.07 0.15
C SER A 216 10.45 17.51 1.50
N GLY A 217 11.22 16.65 2.17
CA GLY A 217 11.69 16.85 3.53
C GLY A 217 10.74 16.32 4.59
N TRP A 218 9.52 15.91 4.23
CA TRP A 218 8.64 15.18 5.16
C TRP A 218 9.28 13.86 5.59
N ALA A 219 9.07 13.52 6.86
CA ALA A 219 9.45 12.24 7.43
C ALA A 219 8.38 11.80 8.44
N VAL A 220 8.30 10.50 8.66
CA VAL A 220 7.39 9.91 9.63
C VAL A 220 8.09 8.81 10.41
N VAL A 221 7.92 8.82 11.73
CA VAL A 221 8.29 7.71 12.60
C VAL A 221 7.01 7.04 13.08
N VAL A 222 6.96 5.72 12.99
CA VAL A 222 5.83 4.90 13.44
C VAL A 222 6.31 3.93 14.52
N ASN A 223 5.54 3.85 15.62
CA ASN A 223 5.74 2.90 16.71
C ASN A 223 4.62 1.85 16.70
N PHE A 224 4.95 0.63 16.29
CA PHE A 224 4.04 -0.53 16.29
C PHE A 224 4.09 -1.34 17.60
N SER A 225 4.94 -0.95 18.55
CA SER A 225 5.08 -1.69 19.81
C SER A 225 3.99 -1.33 20.81
N ASN A 226 3.93 -2.10 21.90
CA ASN A 226 3.04 -1.85 23.03
C ASN A 226 3.67 -0.96 24.11
N ARG A 227 4.80 -0.29 23.81
CA ARG A 227 5.50 0.61 24.74
C ARG A 227 5.80 1.93 24.08
N ALA A 228 5.79 3.00 24.85
CA ALA A 228 6.21 4.29 24.33
C ALA A 228 7.70 4.27 23.98
N TRP A 229 8.06 4.95 22.90
CA TRP A 229 9.43 5.05 22.42
C TRP A 229 9.90 6.50 22.43
N LYS A 230 11.15 6.72 22.87
CA LYS A 230 11.78 8.04 22.92
C LYS A 230 12.79 8.13 21.79
N ASP A 231 12.60 9.12 20.94
CA ASP A 231 13.51 9.40 19.85
C ASP A 231 14.73 10.19 20.35
N PRO A 232 15.96 9.89 19.88
CA PRO A 232 17.15 10.69 20.17
C PRO A 232 17.02 12.19 19.82
N ARG A 233 16.09 12.56 18.93
CA ARG A 233 15.75 13.95 18.57
C ARG A 233 14.85 14.65 19.59
N GLY A 234 14.53 14.00 20.71
CA GLY A 234 13.86 14.64 21.86
C GLY A 234 12.33 14.55 21.86
N PHE A 235 11.72 13.75 20.99
CA PHE A 235 10.27 13.50 21.02
C PHE A 235 9.92 12.09 21.47
N ARG A 236 8.69 11.91 21.95
CA ARG A 236 8.13 10.62 22.36
C ARG A 236 6.99 10.22 21.44
N ILE A 237 6.89 8.93 21.14
CA ILE A 237 5.78 8.33 20.39
C ILE A 237 5.14 7.26 21.27
N GLU A 238 3.85 7.41 21.54
CA GLU A 238 3.08 6.43 22.31
C GLU A 238 2.96 5.08 21.57
N PRO A 239 2.59 3.99 22.26
CA PRO A 239 2.27 2.72 21.63
C PRO A 239 1.27 2.89 20.48
N GLU A 240 1.45 2.12 19.40
CA GLU A 240 0.55 2.11 18.23
C GLU A 240 0.23 3.51 17.69
N ASN A 241 1.26 4.35 17.56
CA ASN A 241 1.11 5.73 17.13
C ASN A 241 2.24 6.16 16.17
N PHE A 242 2.12 7.35 15.60
CA PHE A 242 3.09 7.91 14.67
C PHE A 242 3.37 9.38 14.95
N ARG A 243 4.47 9.87 14.39
CA ARG A 243 4.80 11.30 14.36
C ARG A 243 5.37 11.65 13.01
N ALA A 244 4.65 12.49 12.27
CA ALA A 244 5.12 13.13 11.05
C ALA A 244 5.76 14.49 11.37
N PHE A 245 6.80 14.88 10.63
CA PHE A 245 7.51 16.14 10.81
C PHE A 245 8.28 16.52 9.54
N LEU A 246 8.50 17.84 9.34
CA LEU A 246 9.42 18.34 8.33
C LEU A 246 10.84 18.29 8.87
N ARG A 247 11.75 17.75 8.06
CA ARG A 247 13.18 17.84 8.31
C ARG A 247 13.69 19.19 7.79
N PRO A 248 14.69 19.79 8.46
CA PRO A 248 15.43 20.90 7.87
C PRO A 248 15.99 20.43 6.52
N GLU A 249 15.96 21.29 5.50
CA GLU A 249 16.60 20.99 4.22
C GLU A 249 18.02 20.49 4.47
N PRO A 250 18.46 19.40 3.81
CA PRO A 250 19.87 19.04 3.85
C PRO A 250 20.65 20.22 3.29
N THR A 251 21.48 20.85 4.11
CA THR A 251 22.45 21.84 3.67
C THR A 251 23.20 21.24 2.49
N ARG A 252 23.02 21.80 1.30
CA ARG A 252 23.77 21.40 0.10
C ARG A 252 25.24 21.42 0.49
N ARG A 253 25.86 20.25 0.67
CA ARG A 253 27.31 20.16 0.74
C ARG A 253 27.80 20.75 -0.59
N SER A 254 28.51 21.86 -0.52
CA SER A 254 29.18 22.42 -1.69
C SER A 254 30.08 21.32 -2.24
N ALA A 255 29.72 20.78 -3.40
CA ALA A 255 30.62 19.93 -4.16
C ALA A 255 31.73 20.85 -4.68
N THR A 256 32.77 21.03 -3.86
CA THR A 256 34.04 21.60 -4.31
C THR A 256 34.63 20.63 -5.32
N HIS A 257 34.28 20.83 -6.58
CA HIS A 257 35.04 20.27 -7.69
C HIS A 257 36.38 20.99 -7.71
N GLY A 258 37.42 20.32 -7.20
CA GLY A 258 38.79 20.73 -7.41
C GLY A 258 39.12 20.70 -8.92
N PRO A 259 39.86 21.68 -9.44
CA PRO A 259 40.21 21.71 -10.86
C PRO A 259 41.10 20.53 -11.23
N LYS A 260 40.87 19.99 -12.43
CA LYS A 260 41.68 18.98 -13.10
C LYS A 260 43.10 19.47 -13.38
#